data_AF-A0A6M0K335-F1
#
_entry.id   AF-A0A6M0K335-F1
#
_cell.length_a   1.000
_cell.length_b   1.000
_cell.length_c   1.000
_cell.angle_alpha   90.00
_cell.angle_beta   90.00
_cell.angle_gamma   90.00
#
_symmetry.space_group_name_H-M   'P 1'
#
loop_
_entity.id
_entity.type
_entity.pdbx_description
1 polymer ?
#
loop_
_entity_poly.entity_id
_entity_poly.type
_entity_poly.pdbx_seq_one_letter_code
_entity_poly.pdbx_strand_id
1 'polypeptide(L)'
;MTRSTKPSIGERLFVALQHLVPQRWLSEQMYRLARVQWRPLKALVIRSFARLYRIDMSLAREPRLSAYPHFNAFFTRALKPEARPLDTHPRAVLCPVDGAISQIGPISDGKLIQAKGHDYSVRALLGIEPDETHPFDGGQFATIYLSPNDYHRIHMPLAGDLTQMLHVPGQLFSVNATTARLVPGLFARNERVVCRFDTEAGTMGLILVGAIFVGGIETLWAGEITPPHSGQDIQRWDYSDDCQHLRLEAGDEMGRFNLGSTVILLFPPNRVQWEPVLVAGQKVQLGQRLGLRL
;
A
#
# COMPACT_ATOMS: atom_id res chain seq x y z
N MET A 1 -25.50 2.95 14.69
CA MET A 1 -24.86 2.98 16.02
C MET A 1 -24.17 1.63 16.29
N THR A 2 -22.87 1.52 16.05
CA THR A 2 -22.06 0.36 16.48
C THR A 2 -21.05 0.81 17.53
N ARG A 3 -21.05 0.11 18.67
CA ARG A 3 -20.35 0.44 19.91
C ARG A 3 -18.86 0.64 19.66
N SER A 4 -18.29 1.73 20.21
CA SER A 4 -16.86 1.80 20.49
C SER A 4 -16.55 0.78 21.56
N THR A 5 -16.20 -0.45 21.15
CA THR A 5 -15.82 -1.51 22.07
C THR A 5 -14.40 -1.24 22.53
N LYS A 6 -14.23 -1.06 23.85
CA LYS A 6 -12.88 -1.03 24.47
C LYS A 6 -12.09 -2.25 23.95
N PRO A 7 -10.81 -2.08 23.57
CA PRO A 7 -10.03 -3.18 23.04
C PRO A 7 -9.91 -4.29 24.08
N SER A 8 -10.12 -5.52 23.61
CA SER A 8 -10.00 -6.73 24.42
C SER A 8 -8.57 -6.91 24.92
N ILE A 9 -8.41 -7.69 26.00
CA ILE A 9 -7.08 -8.01 26.56
C ILE A 9 -6.20 -8.68 25.50
N GLY A 10 -6.77 -9.57 24.67
CA GLY A 10 -6.06 -10.22 23.58
C GLY A 10 -5.55 -9.25 22.51
N GLU A 11 -6.35 -8.26 22.12
CA GLU A 11 -5.92 -7.23 21.16
C GLU A 11 -4.79 -6.36 21.72
N ARG A 12 -4.89 -5.99 23.01
CA ARG A 12 -3.82 -5.23 23.69
C ARG A 12 -2.54 -6.04 23.80
N LEU A 13 -2.64 -7.32 24.14
CA LEU A 13 -1.49 -8.23 24.21
C LEU A 13 -0.85 -8.42 22.83
N PHE A 14 -1.66 -8.58 21.78
CA PHE A 14 -1.18 -8.67 20.40
C PHE A 14 -0.40 -7.43 19.96
N VAL A 15 -0.88 -6.23 20.30
CA VAL A 15 -0.15 -4.98 20.04
C VAL A 15 1.11 -4.89 20.89
N ALA A 16 1.04 -5.22 22.18
CA ALA A 16 2.19 -5.21 23.08
C ALA A 16 3.32 -6.15 22.61
N LEU A 17 2.96 -7.35 22.12
CA LEU A 17 3.89 -8.29 21.52
C LEU A 17 4.63 -7.69 20.32
N GLN A 18 3.94 -6.92 19.47
CA GLN A 18 4.60 -6.27 18.32
C GLN A 18 5.68 -5.29 18.75
N HIS A 19 5.55 -4.64 19.91
CA HIS A 19 6.59 -3.73 20.43
C HIS A 19 7.83 -4.47 20.96
N LEU A 20 7.70 -5.74 21.38
CA LEU A 20 8.79 -6.53 21.94
C LEU A 20 9.53 -7.37 20.90
N VAL A 21 8.87 -7.68 19.79
CA VAL A 21 9.39 -8.53 18.74
C VAL A 21 10.44 -7.77 17.90
N PRO A 22 11.59 -8.38 17.55
CA PRO A 22 12.59 -7.77 16.67
C PRO A 22 12.08 -7.74 15.22
N GLN A 23 11.21 -6.77 14.91
CA GLN A 23 10.44 -6.71 13.66
C GLN A 23 11.32 -6.71 12.40
N ARG A 24 12.44 -5.97 12.41
CA ARG A 24 13.39 -5.90 11.29
C ARG A 24 14.04 -7.24 11.01
N TRP A 25 14.59 -7.87 12.04
CA TRP A 25 15.21 -9.19 11.92
C TRP A 25 14.23 -10.24 11.41
N LEU A 26 12.99 -10.26 11.95
CA LEU A 26 11.96 -11.17 11.45
C LEU A 26 11.59 -10.92 9.99
N SER A 27 11.49 -9.65 9.58
CA SER A 27 11.15 -9.30 8.20
C SER A 27 12.28 -9.68 7.24
N GLU A 28 13.55 -9.58 7.64
CA GLU A 28 14.69 -10.08 6.88
C GLU A 28 14.72 -11.61 6.77
N GLN A 29 14.42 -12.33 7.86
CA GLN A 29 14.30 -13.78 7.79
C GLN A 29 13.14 -14.19 6.88
N MET A 30 12.00 -13.52 6.98
CA MET A 30 10.85 -13.76 6.12
C MET A 30 11.18 -13.48 4.64
N TYR A 31 11.90 -12.39 4.34
CA TYR A 31 12.40 -12.06 3.00
C TYR A 31 13.17 -13.24 2.39
N ARG A 32 14.11 -13.80 3.17
CA ARG A 32 14.97 -14.93 2.75
C ARG A 32 14.14 -16.21 2.58
N LEU A 33 13.32 -16.55 3.57
CA LEU A 33 12.47 -17.74 3.56
C LEU A 33 11.50 -17.74 2.37
N ALA A 34 10.90 -16.59 2.07
CA ALA A 34 9.97 -16.44 0.96
C ALA A 34 10.62 -16.63 -0.42
N ARG A 35 11.96 -16.55 -0.50
CA ARG A 35 12.76 -16.73 -1.72
C ARG A 35 13.46 -18.09 -1.81
N VAL A 36 13.26 -18.98 -0.83
CA VAL A 36 13.80 -20.35 -0.88
C VAL A 36 13.19 -21.13 -2.05
N GLN A 37 14.07 -21.72 -2.88
CA GLN A 37 13.66 -22.47 -4.07
C GLN A 37 13.62 -24.00 -3.86
N TRP A 38 13.95 -24.48 -2.65
CA TRP A 38 13.93 -25.91 -2.32
C TRP A 38 12.54 -26.50 -2.53
N ARG A 39 12.42 -27.42 -3.51
CA ARG A 39 11.14 -27.88 -4.08
C ARG A 39 10.13 -28.37 -3.03
N PRO A 40 10.49 -29.22 -2.05
CA PRO A 40 9.56 -29.70 -1.05
C PRO A 40 8.97 -28.57 -0.19
N LEU A 41 9.82 -27.70 0.35
CA LEU A 41 9.38 -26.58 1.19
C LEU A 41 8.56 -25.57 0.41
N LYS A 42 9.02 -25.11 -0.76
CA LYS A 42 8.26 -24.11 -1.53
C LYS A 42 6.89 -24.65 -1.94
N ALA A 43 6.81 -25.92 -2.34
CA ALA A 43 5.54 -26.53 -2.75
C ALA A 43 4.58 -26.64 -1.57
N LEU A 44 5.08 -27.03 -0.39
CA LEU A 44 4.30 -27.09 0.84
C LEU A 44 3.77 -25.70 1.22
N VAL A 45 4.63 -24.69 1.25
CA VAL A 45 4.27 -23.32 1.65
C VAL A 45 3.26 -22.71 0.67
N ILE A 46 3.54 -22.74 -0.64
CA ILE A 46 2.64 -22.17 -1.66
C ILE A 46 1.27 -22.85 -1.63
N ARG A 47 1.22 -24.19 -1.60
CA ARG A 47 -0.05 -24.93 -1.58
C ARG A 47 -0.84 -24.68 -0.30
N SER A 48 -0.17 -24.66 0.85
CA SER A 48 -0.81 -24.39 2.14
C SER A 48 -1.38 -22.98 2.18
N PHE A 49 -0.62 -22.00 1.71
CA PHE A 49 -1.05 -20.60 1.67
C PHE A 49 -2.23 -20.40 0.71
N ALA A 50 -2.14 -20.92 -0.52
CA ALA A 50 -3.23 -20.85 -1.50
C ALA A 50 -4.53 -21.46 -0.97
N ARG A 51 -4.44 -22.57 -0.23
CA ARG A 51 -5.61 -23.22 0.39
C ARG A 51 -6.16 -22.42 1.57
N LEU A 52 -5.29 -22.01 2.49
CA LEU A 52 -5.67 -21.28 3.70
C LEU A 52 -6.40 -19.97 3.37
N TYR A 53 -5.84 -19.22 2.41
CA TYR A 53 -6.35 -17.92 2.00
C TYR A 53 -7.32 -17.98 0.80
N ARG A 54 -7.67 -19.18 0.34
CA ARG A 54 -8.60 -19.43 -0.78
C ARG A 54 -8.29 -18.57 -2.01
N ILE A 55 -7.02 -18.58 -2.41
CA ILE A 55 -6.54 -17.76 -3.53
C ILE A 55 -7.09 -18.31 -4.83
N ASP A 56 -7.82 -17.46 -5.56
CA ASP A 56 -8.34 -17.80 -6.88
C ASP A 56 -7.22 -17.74 -7.93
N MET A 57 -6.72 -18.91 -8.31
CA MET A 57 -5.68 -19.05 -9.32
C MET A 57 -6.20 -18.97 -10.76
N SER A 58 -7.52 -18.95 -10.97
CA SER A 58 -8.10 -18.81 -12.32
C SER A 58 -7.83 -17.43 -12.93
N LEU A 59 -7.66 -16.42 -12.07
CA LEU A 59 -7.35 -15.04 -12.42
C LEU A 59 -5.84 -14.81 -12.66
N ALA A 60 -4.99 -15.70 -12.16
CA ALA A 60 -3.54 -15.55 -12.29
C ALA A 60 -3.09 -15.80 -13.72
N ARG A 61 -2.08 -15.04 -14.19
CA ARG A 61 -1.46 -15.26 -15.50
C ARG A 61 -0.83 -16.65 -15.60
N GLU A 62 -0.23 -17.13 -14.53
CA GLU A 62 0.25 -18.52 -14.39
C GLU A 62 -0.59 -19.23 -13.31
N PRO A 63 -1.56 -20.09 -13.69
CA PRO A 63 -2.44 -20.74 -12.72
C PRO A 63 -1.75 -21.88 -11.95
N ARG A 64 -0.63 -22.44 -12.44
CA ARG A 64 0.01 -23.60 -11.83
C ARG A 64 0.90 -23.19 -10.66
N LEU A 65 0.50 -23.56 -9.45
CA LEU A 65 1.28 -23.31 -8.22
C LEU A 65 2.74 -23.80 -8.29
N SER A 66 3.01 -24.88 -9.01
CA SER A 66 4.36 -25.45 -9.16
C SER A 66 5.28 -24.66 -10.08
N ALA A 67 4.75 -23.76 -10.92
CA ALA A 67 5.53 -22.96 -11.85
C ALA A 67 6.29 -21.83 -11.13
N TYR A 68 5.84 -21.43 -9.94
CA TYR A 68 6.51 -20.38 -9.17
C TYR A 68 7.86 -20.88 -8.60
N PRO A 69 8.95 -20.12 -8.78
CA PRO A 69 10.28 -20.51 -8.32
C PRO A 69 10.38 -20.57 -6.80
N HIS A 70 9.64 -19.70 -6.09
CA HIS A 70 9.58 -19.60 -4.63
C HIS A 70 8.26 -18.90 -4.21
N PHE A 71 8.02 -18.79 -2.90
CA PHE A 71 6.76 -18.25 -2.36
C PHE A 71 6.54 -16.78 -2.72
N ASN A 72 7.57 -15.94 -2.67
CA ASN A 72 7.43 -14.52 -3.00
C ASN A 72 6.95 -14.30 -4.45
N ALA A 73 7.44 -15.08 -5.42
CA ALA A 73 6.99 -14.99 -6.81
C ALA A 73 5.51 -15.41 -6.98
N PHE A 74 5.04 -16.34 -6.15
CA PHE A 74 3.62 -16.69 -6.08
C PHE A 74 2.79 -15.57 -5.42
N PHE A 75 3.33 -14.97 -4.36
CA PHE A 75 2.65 -13.88 -3.64
C PHE A 75 2.47 -12.65 -4.54
N THR A 76 3.51 -12.26 -5.27
CA THR A 76 3.50 -11.17 -6.26
C THR A 76 3.13 -11.63 -7.67
N ARG A 77 2.36 -12.73 -7.79
CA ARG A 77 1.87 -13.25 -9.08
C ARG A 77 1.21 -12.16 -9.91
N ALA A 78 1.45 -12.15 -11.22
CA ALA A 78 0.69 -11.31 -12.15
C ALA A 78 -0.72 -11.88 -12.36
N LEU A 79 -1.70 -11.00 -12.59
CA LEU A 79 -3.03 -11.39 -13.06
C LEU A 79 -3.07 -11.42 -14.60
N LYS A 80 -4.09 -12.10 -15.14
CA LYS A 80 -4.43 -11.99 -16.56
C LYS A 80 -4.88 -10.56 -16.87
N PRO A 81 -4.56 -10.00 -18.06
CA PRO A 81 -4.97 -8.64 -18.42
C PRO A 81 -6.47 -8.37 -18.25
N GLU A 82 -7.30 -9.36 -18.55
CA GLU A 82 -8.76 -9.29 -18.47
C GLU A 82 -9.33 -9.51 -17.05
N ALA A 83 -8.52 -9.90 -16.07
CA ALA A 83 -8.99 -10.21 -14.72
C ALA A 83 -9.46 -8.98 -13.93
N ARG A 84 -8.98 -7.79 -14.30
CA ARG A 84 -9.27 -6.51 -13.65
C ARG A 84 -9.49 -5.44 -14.72
N PRO A 85 -10.66 -5.45 -15.39
CA PRO A 85 -10.98 -4.41 -16.36
C PRO A 85 -11.00 -3.04 -15.68
N LEU A 86 -10.41 -2.04 -16.33
CA LEU A 86 -10.39 -0.68 -15.83
C LEU A 86 -11.75 -0.02 -16.07
N ASP A 87 -12.21 0.82 -15.14
CA ASP A 87 -13.38 1.67 -15.39
C ASP A 87 -13.14 2.58 -16.58
N THR A 88 -14.12 2.66 -17.48
CA THR A 88 -13.98 3.35 -18.77
C THR A 88 -14.37 4.83 -18.70
N HIS A 89 -14.80 5.34 -17.55
CA HIS A 89 -15.20 6.73 -17.43
C HIS A 89 -13.97 7.65 -17.60
N PRO A 90 -13.98 8.66 -18.49
CA PRO A 90 -12.79 9.50 -18.80
C PRO A 90 -12.23 10.29 -17.60
N ARG A 91 -13.06 10.47 -16.58
CA ARG A 91 -12.72 11.13 -15.31
C ARG A 91 -12.51 10.18 -14.14
N ALA A 92 -12.52 8.87 -14.37
CA ALA A 92 -12.35 7.89 -13.30
C ALA A 92 -10.99 8.05 -12.62
N VAL A 93 -11.00 8.06 -11.29
CA VAL A 93 -9.82 7.73 -10.48
C VAL A 93 -9.90 6.24 -10.17
N LEU A 94 -8.97 5.45 -10.71
CA LEU A 94 -8.97 4.00 -10.59
C LEU A 94 -8.46 3.57 -9.21
N CYS A 95 -8.95 2.44 -8.72
CA CYS A 95 -8.41 1.80 -7.53
C CYS A 95 -7.05 1.16 -7.87
N PRO A 96 -5.97 1.50 -7.14
CA PRO A 96 -4.62 1.04 -7.49
C PRO A 96 -4.36 -0.43 -7.14
N VAL A 97 -5.22 -1.06 -6.33
CA VAL A 97 -4.97 -2.37 -5.71
C VAL A 97 -6.26 -3.16 -5.49
N ASP A 98 -6.14 -4.47 -5.32
CA ASP A 98 -7.18 -5.27 -4.67
C ASP A 98 -7.09 -5.12 -3.16
N GLY A 99 -8.20 -4.87 -2.46
CA GLY A 99 -8.15 -4.72 -1.01
C GLY A 99 -9.47 -4.33 -0.38
N ALA A 100 -9.37 -3.67 0.78
CA ALA A 100 -10.51 -3.05 1.46
C ALA A 100 -10.17 -1.62 1.86
N ILE A 101 -11.15 -0.72 1.72
CA ILE A 101 -11.02 0.65 2.24
C ILE A 101 -10.85 0.58 3.75
N SER A 102 -9.70 1.01 4.26
CA SER A 102 -9.49 1.22 5.70
C SER A 102 -10.21 2.48 6.14
N GLN A 103 -9.93 3.60 5.47
CA GLN A 103 -10.57 4.91 5.65
C GLN A 103 -10.50 5.67 4.33
N ILE A 104 -11.46 6.55 4.09
CA ILE A 104 -11.55 7.39 2.88
C ILE A 104 -12.28 8.68 3.25
N GLY A 105 -11.87 9.81 2.68
CA GLY A 105 -12.55 11.09 2.92
C GLY A 105 -11.64 12.31 2.82
N PRO A 106 -12.07 13.44 3.39
CA PRO A 106 -11.32 14.68 3.33
C PRO A 106 -10.10 14.67 4.25
N ILE A 107 -9.08 15.42 3.86
CA ILE A 107 -7.95 15.80 4.70
C ILE A 107 -8.35 17.10 5.40
N SER A 108 -8.22 17.15 6.73
CA SER A 108 -8.62 18.33 7.53
C SER A 108 -7.51 18.69 8.50
N ASP A 109 -7.16 19.98 8.57
CA ASP A 109 -6.10 20.53 9.42
C ASP A 109 -4.76 19.79 9.28
N GLY A 110 -4.39 19.43 8.04
CA GLY A 110 -3.17 18.69 7.74
C GLY A 110 -3.16 17.25 8.25
N LYS A 111 -4.32 16.64 8.51
CA LYS A 111 -4.43 15.29 9.08
C LYS A 111 -5.38 14.36 8.31
N LEU A 112 -5.06 13.07 8.37
CA LEU A 112 -5.87 11.96 7.87
C LEU A 112 -6.48 11.19 9.05
N ILE A 113 -7.68 10.65 8.84
CA ILE A 113 -8.29 9.72 9.78
C ILE A 113 -7.64 8.35 9.59
N GLN A 114 -7.04 7.81 10.66
CA GLN A 114 -6.51 6.44 10.68
C GLN A 114 -7.61 5.42 10.99
N ALA A 115 -8.36 5.74 12.04
CA ALA A 115 -9.46 4.98 12.57
C ALA A 115 -10.29 5.92 13.45
N LYS A 116 -11.46 5.48 13.89
CA LYS A 116 -12.30 6.28 14.78
C LYS A 116 -11.51 6.74 16.02
N GLY A 117 -11.39 8.07 16.20
CA GLY A 117 -10.69 8.70 17.31
C GLY A 117 -9.15 8.75 17.19
N HIS A 118 -8.59 8.35 16.05
CA HIS A 118 -7.16 8.43 15.79
C HIS A 118 -6.90 9.11 14.44
N ASP A 119 -6.13 10.19 14.48
CA ASP A 119 -5.66 10.92 13.31
C ASP A 119 -4.13 10.84 13.20
N TYR A 120 -3.60 11.25 12.05
CA TYR A 120 -2.15 11.39 11.84
C TYR A 120 -1.86 12.47 10.81
N SER A 121 -0.70 13.11 10.97
CA SER A 121 -0.28 14.24 10.12
C SER A 121 0.09 13.80 8.71
N VAL A 122 -0.35 14.57 7.71
CA VAL A 122 0.09 14.46 6.31
C VAL A 122 1.60 14.63 6.23
N ARG A 123 2.17 15.63 6.90
CA ARG A 123 3.63 15.88 6.90
C ARG A 123 4.39 14.68 7.43
N ALA A 124 3.93 14.14 8.57
CA ALA A 124 4.51 12.95 9.15
C ALA A 124 4.42 11.78 8.16
N LEU A 125 3.28 11.56 7.49
CA LEU A 125 3.15 10.54 6.45
C LEU A 125 4.09 10.78 5.27
N LEU A 126 4.28 12.02 4.83
CA LEU A 126 5.15 12.33 3.69
C LEU A 126 6.65 12.28 4.03
N GLY A 127 7.01 12.23 5.32
CA GLY A 127 8.40 12.29 5.75
C GLY A 127 9.06 13.63 5.41
N ILE A 128 8.29 14.72 5.50
CA ILE A 128 8.77 16.08 5.24
C ILE A 128 8.86 16.87 6.54
N GLU A 129 9.72 17.89 6.53
CA GLU A 129 9.95 18.74 7.69
C GLU A 129 8.69 19.54 8.09
N PRO A 130 8.54 19.96 9.36
CA PRO A 130 7.36 20.66 9.84
C PRO A 130 7.01 21.95 9.08
N ASP A 131 8.01 22.64 8.56
CA ASP A 131 7.91 23.87 7.78
C ASP A 131 7.77 23.64 6.27
N GLU A 132 8.04 22.43 5.77
CA GLU A 132 7.83 22.09 4.37
C GLU A 132 6.32 22.10 4.04
N THR A 133 5.99 22.71 2.91
CA THR A 133 4.60 22.82 2.42
C THR A 133 4.21 21.59 1.61
N HIS A 134 2.92 21.27 1.60
CA HIS A 134 2.37 20.22 0.76
C HIS A 134 1.02 20.65 0.17
N PRO A 135 0.63 20.16 -1.02
CA PRO A 135 -0.58 20.59 -1.70
C PRO A 135 -1.86 19.91 -1.20
N PHE A 136 -1.76 18.97 -0.26
CA PHE A 136 -2.87 18.07 0.11
C PHE A 136 -3.81 18.61 1.21
N ASP A 137 -3.54 19.76 1.83
CA ASP A 137 -4.41 20.25 2.90
C ASP A 137 -5.78 20.68 2.35
N GLY A 138 -6.86 20.30 3.03
CA GLY A 138 -8.23 20.41 2.49
C GLY A 138 -8.54 19.45 1.33
N GLY A 139 -7.59 18.55 1.00
CA GLY A 139 -7.68 17.58 -0.07
C GLY A 139 -8.49 16.34 0.25
N GLN A 140 -8.25 15.28 -0.52
CA GLN A 140 -8.92 13.99 -0.39
C GLN A 140 -7.90 12.87 -0.20
N PHE A 141 -8.23 11.88 0.62
CA PHE A 141 -7.41 10.69 0.78
C PHE A 141 -8.22 9.39 0.69
N ALA A 142 -7.54 8.31 0.34
CA ALA A 142 -8.05 6.95 0.45
C ALA A 142 -6.95 6.02 0.95
N THR A 143 -7.20 5.32 2.07
CA THR A 143 -6.30 4.32 2.64
C THR A 143 -6.87 2.94 2.37
N ILE A 144 -6.13 2.10 1.64
CA ILE A 144 -6.58 0.78 1.17
C ILE A 144 -5.66 -0.29 1.73
N TYR A 145 -6.23 -1.22 2.49
CA TYR A 145 -5.51 -2.34 3.09
C TYR A 145 -5.57 -3.56 2.16
N LEU A 146 -4.41 -4.14 1.84
CA LEU A 146 -4.29 -5.40 1.12
C LEU A 146 -4.18 -6.55 2.13
N SER A 147 -5.15 -7.46 2.09
CA SER A 147 -5.14 -8.68 2.88
C SER A 147 -4.34 -9.81 2.18
N PRO A 148 -3.83 -10.83 2.90
CA PRO A 148 -2.89 -11.80 2.33
C PRO A 148 -3.39 -12.60 1.11
N ASN A 149 -4.70 -12.66 0.87
CA ASN A 149 -5.31 -13.31 -0.29
C ASN A 149 -5.41 -12.39 -1.53
N ASP A 150 -5.28 -11.08 -1.36
CA ASP A 150 -5.46 -10.09 -2.42
C ASP A 150 -4.28 -10.12 -3.43
N TYR A 151 -4.40 -9.36 -4.50
CA TYR A 151 -3.32 -9.12 -5.46
C TYR A 151 -2.42 -7.98 -4.98
N HIS A 152 -1.11 -8.22 -4.93
CA HIS A 152 -0.15 -7.38 -4.22
C HIS A 152 0.75 -6.52 -5.12
N ARG A 153 0.37 -6.35 -6.38
CA ARG A 153 0.96 -5.31 -7.21
C ARG A 153 0.04 -4.10 -7.26
N ILE A 154 0.66 -2.96 -7.40
CA ILE A 154 0.08 -1.64 -7.26
C ILE A 154 0.14 -0.99 -8.62
N HIS A 155 -0.95 -0.38 -9.02
CA HIS A 155 -1.11 0.22 -10.32
C HIS A 155 -1.47 1.70 -10.19
N MET A 156 -1.30 2.44 -11.27
CA MET A 156 -1.57 3.87 -11.32
C MET A 156 -3.09 4.16 -11.30
N PRO A 157 -3.59 4.98 -10.34
CA PRO A 157 -4.96 5.47 -10.33
C PRO A 157 -5.32 6.37 -11.52
N LEU A 158 -4.34 7.14 -11.98
CA LEU A 158 -4.41 8.14 -13.05
C LEU A 158 -3.09 8.11 -13.82
N ALA A 159 -3.13 8.52 -15.09
CA ALA A 159 -1.90 8.79 -15.82
C ALA A 159 -1.16 9.97 -15.19
N GLY A 160 0.16 9.90 -15.17
CA GLY A 160 0.97 10.95 -14.58
C GLY A 160 2.46 10.73 -14.67
N ASP A 161 3.18 11.82 -14.41
CA ASP A 161 4.62 11.91 -14.51
C ASP A 161 5.21 11.86 -13.10
N LEU A 162 6.10 10.89 -12.84
CA LEU A 162 6.76 10.78 -11.54
C LEU A 162 7.65 12.00 -11.35
N THR A 163 7.42 12.76 -10.27
CA THR A 163 8.21 13.96 -9.94
C THR A 163 9.15 13.70 -8.78
N GLN A 164 8.74 12.84 -7.83
CA GLN A 164 9.52 12.59 -6.63
C GLN A 164 9.25 11.20 -6.05
N MET A 165 10.29 10.57 -5.51
CA MET A 165 10.17 9.40 -4.64
C MET A 165 10.93 9.64 -3.34
N LEU A 166 10.36 9.22 -2.21
CA LEU A 166 11.05 9.20 -0.92
C LEU A 166 10.91 7.82 -0.30
N HIS A 167 11.99 7.28 0.25
CA HIS A 167 11.95 6.16 1.18
C HIS A 167 12.11 6.71 2.59
N VAL A 168 11.08 6.49 3.41
CA VAL A 168 11.03 6.96 4.78
C VAL A 168 11.21 5.75 5.70
N PRO A 169 12.36 5.62 6.39
CA PRO A 169 12.59 4.51 7.29
C PRO A 169 11.64 4.59 8.49
N GLY A 170 11.33 3.44 9.07
CA GLY A 170 10.39 3.37 10.17
C GLY A 170 10.37 2.04 10.90
N GLN A 171 9.32 1.86 11.69
CA GLN A 171 8.96 0.59 12.31
C GLN A 171 8.21 -0.29 11.30
N LEU A 172 7.93 -1.53 11.65
CA LEU A 172 7.20 -2.48 10.81
C LEU A 172 6.09 -3.09 11.64
N PHE A 173 5.15 -2.28 12.12
CA PHE A 173 3.95 -2.82 12.77
C PHE A 173 3.03 -3.48 11.76
N SER A 174 2.18 -4.40 12.21
CA SER A 174 1.11 -4.92 11.37
C SER A 174 0.12 -3.81 11.02
N VAL A 175 -0.35 -3.75 9.78
CA VAL A 175 -1.32 -2.74 9.31
C VAL A 175 -2.77 -3.25 9.31
N ASN A 176 -3.04 -4.35 10.02
CA ASN A 176 -4.40 -4.88 10.13
C ASN A 176 -5.34 -3.92 10.89
N ALA A 177 -6.65 -4.14 10.75
CA ALA A 177 -7.68 -3.27 11.33
C ALA A 177 -7.55 -3.11 12.86
N THR A 178 -7.06 -4.13 13.58
CA THR A 178 -6.87 -4.05 15.04
C THR A 178 -5.71 -3.12 15.38
N THR A 179 -4.55 -3.29 14.75
CA THR A 179 -3.40 -2.41 14.99
C THR A 179 -3.70 -0.98 14.56
N ALA A 180 -4.39 -0.77 13.43
CA ALA A 180 -4.81 0.55 12.96
C ALA A 180 -5.74 1.28 13.94
N ARG A 181 -6.52 0.55 14.76
CA ARG A 181 -7.34 1.16 15.82
C ARG A 181 -6.56 1.48 17.09
N LEU A 182 -5.39 0.86 17.30
CA LEU A 182 -4.73 0.82 18.61
C LEU A 182 -3.35 1.46 18.66
N VAL A 183 -2.65 1.57 17.53
CA VAL A 183 -1.33 2.20 17.44
C VAL A 183 -1.51 3.60 16.85
N PRO A 184 -1.33 4.67 17.64
CA PRO A 184 -1.44 6.03 17.14
C PRO A 184 -0.41 6.32 16.05
N GLY A 185 -0.82 6.95 14.95
CA GLY A 185 0.08 7.32 13.85
C GLY A 185 0.76 6.13 13.17
N LEU A 186 0.13 4.95 13.17
CA LEU A 186 0.65 3.70 12.62
C LEU A 186 1.29 3.89 11.24
N PHE A 187 0.57 4.53 10.32
CA PHE A 187 1.03 4.68 8.94
C PHE A 187 2.21 5.67 8.80
N ALA A 188 2.30 6.67 9.68
CA ALA A 188 3.42 7.61 9.71
C ALA A 188 4.66 7.04 10.46
N ARG A 189 4.46 6.02 11.30
CA ARG A 189 5.53 5.31 12.01
C ARG A 189 6.14 4.18 11.20
N ASN A 190 5.34 3.54 10.36
CA ASN A 190 5.82 2.43 9.56
C ASN A 190 6.75 2.90 8.44
N GLU A 191 7.74 2.08 8.13
CA GLU A 191 8.56 2.24 6.93
C GLU A 191 7.67 2.31 5.68
N ARG A 192 7.99 3.21 4.76
CA ARG A 192 7.16 3.46 3.58
C ARG A 192 7.94 4.09 2.43
N VAL A 193 7.36 3.97 1.25
CA VAL A 193 7.81 4.68 0.04
C VAL A 193 6.71 5.65 -0.37
N VAL A 194 7.07 6.92 -0.55
CA VAL A 194 6.17 8.00 -0.96
C VAL A 194 6.51 8.35 -2.40
N CYS A 195 5.57 8.14 -3.32
CA CYS A 195 5.71 8.57 -4.71
C CYS A 195 4.79 9.77 -4.97
N ARG A 196 5.31 10.83 -5.60
CA ARG A 196 4.55 11.98 -6.05
C ARG A 196 4.51 11.98 -7.57
N PHE A 197 3.31 12.10 -8.11
CA PHE A 197 3.07 12.19 -9.54
C PHE A 197 2.39 13.51 -9.86
N ASP A 198 2.79 14.16 -10.94
CA ASP A 198 1.95 15.19 -11.56
C ASP A 198 0.91 14.51 -12.45
N THR A 199 -0.35 14.92 -12.31
CA THR A 199 -1.49 14.28 -12.98
C THR A 199 -2.49 15.35 -13.41
N GLU A 200 -3.48 14.97 -14.23
CA GLU A 200 -4.58 15.88 -14.56
C GLU A 200 -5.42 16.30 -13.34
N ALA A 201 -5.33 15.57 -12.21
CA ALA A 201 -5.93 15.94 -10.93
C ALA A 201 -4.96 16.74 -10.02
N GLY A 202 -3.88 17.30 -10.57
CA GLY A 202 -2.78 17.90 -9.83
C GLY A 202 -1.85 16.87 -9.20
N THR A 203 -1.01 17.30 -8.25
CA THR A 203 -0.06 16.42 -7.57
C THR A 203 -0.78 15.31 -6.81
N MET A 204 -0.60 14.06 -7.25
CA MET A 204 -1.08 12.86 -6.57
C MET A 204 0.02 12.27 -5.70
N GLY A 205 -0.28 12.04 -4.42
CA GLY A 205 0.55 11.22 -3.54
C GLY A 205 0.10 9.77 -3.58
N LEU A 206 1.01 8.84 -3.93
CA LEU A 206 0.80 7.40 -3.86
C LEU A 206 1.82 6.79 -2.90
N ILE A 207 1.37 6.41 -1.71
CA ILE A 207 2.23 5.99 -0.60
C ILE A 207 2.06 4.50 -0.35
N LEU A 208 3.18 3.79 -0.36
CA LEU A 208 3.32 2.37 -0.09
C LEU A 208 3.82 2.18 1.33
N VAL A 209 2.95 1.81 2.27
CA VAL A 209 3.31 1.67 3.68
C VAL A 209 3.62 0.22 3.99
N GLY A 210 4.84 -0.12 4.36
CA GLY A 210 5.23 -1.48 4.76
C GLY A 210 4.62 -1.93 6.09
N ALA A 211 4.79 -3.21 6.43
CA ALA A 211 4.29 -3.79 7.66
C ALA A 211 5.17 -4.97 8.13
N ILE A 212 4.89 -5.52 9.31
CA ILE A 212 5.59 -6.73 9.78
C ILE A 212 5.43 -7.87 8.75
N PHE A 213 6.51 -8.60 8.49
CA PHE A 213 6.59 -9.69 7.51
C PHE A 213 6.49 -9.29 6.04
N VAL A 214 6.33 -7.99 5.75
CA VAL A 214 6.47 -7.47 4.39
C VAL A 214 7.96 -7.52 4.07
N GLY A 215 8.34 -8.53 3.31
CA GLY A 215 9.67 -8.73 2.76
C GLY A 215 9.99 -7.78 1.62
N GLY A 216 9.53 -6.52 1.69
CA GLY A 216 10.01 -5.45 0.84
C GLY A 216 8.99 -4.65 0.04
N ILE A 217 9.42 -3.45 -0.36
CA ILE A 217 8.71 -2.55 -1.27
C ILE A 217 9.56 -2.41 -2.54
N GLU A 218 8.91 -2.56 -3.69
CA GLU A 218 9.55 -2.49 -5.01
C GLU A 218 8.76 -1.55 -5.92
N THR A 219 9.46 -0.72 -6.69
CA THR A 219 8.88 0.04 -7.82
C THR A 219 9.49 -0.43 -9.12
N LEU A 220 8.78 -0.26 -10.24
CA LEU A 220 9.26 -0.75 -11.53
C LEU A 220 10.54 -0.05 -12.01
N TRP A 221 10.74 1.22 -11.63
CA TRP A 221 11.86 2.03 -12.08
C TRP A 221 13.09 1.95 -11.17
N ALA A 222 12.90 1.74 -9.86
CA ALA A 222 14.00 1.69 -8.89
C ALA A 222 14.34 0.27 -8.42
N GLY A 223 13.52 -0.73 -8.75
CA GLY A 223 13.68 -2.09 -8.24
C GLY A 223 13.31 -2.19 -6.76
N GLU A 224 13.93 -3.14 -6.05
CA GLU A 224 13.68 -3.34 -4.61
C GLU A 224 14.29 -2.17 -3.82
N ILE A 225 13.43 -1.33 -3.23
CA ILE A 225 13.82 -0.20 -2.40
C ILE A 225 14.13 -0.69 -0.98
N THR A 226 13.30 -1.61 -0.48
CA THR A 226 13.55 -2.32 0.77
C THR A 226 13.29 -3.81 0.59
N PRO A 227 14.07 -4.70 1.23
CA PRO A 227 15.39 -4.47 1.82
C PRO A 227 16.50 -4.14 0.78
N PRO A 228 17.67 -3.61 1.19
CA PRO A 228 18.08 -3.38 2.58
C PRO A 228 17.27 -2.28 3.25
N HIS A 229 16.98 -2.44 4.54
CA HIS A 229 16.38 -1.37 5.33
C HIS A 229 17.48 -0.30 5.50
N SER A 230 17.49 0.68 4.60
CA SER A 230 18.48 1.77 4.61
C SER A 230 18.37 2.55 5.94
N GLY A 231 19.51 3.06 6.42
CA GLY A 231 19.80 3.49 7.80
C GLY A 231 18.65 4.12 8.63
N GLN A 232 18.84 5.37 9.06
CA GLN A 232 17.77 6.14 9.73
C GLN A 232 17.36 7.36 8.91
N ASP A 233 18.07 7.63 7.81
CA ASP A 233 17.89 8.82 7.00
C ASP A 233 16.86 8.57 5.88
N ILE A 234 16.08 9.61 5.59
CA ILE A 234 15.15 9.61 4.47
C ILE A 234 15.95 9.69 3.18
N GLN A 235 15.73 8.75 2.27
CA GLN A 235 16.31 8.80 0.93
C GLN A 235 15.32 9.48 -0.01
N ARG A 236 15.82 10.41 -0.85
CA ARG A 236 15.02 11.21 -1.78
C ARG A 236 15.58 11.07 -3.19
N TRP A 237 14.70 10.81 -4.14
CA TRP A 237 14.97 10.83 -5.57
C TRP A 237 14.09 11.88 -6.21
N ASP A 238 14.73 12.71 -7.04
CA ASP A 238 14.07 13.75 -7.83
C ASP A 238 14.01 13.31 -9.29
N TYR A 239 12.82 13.39 -9.87
CA TYR A 239 12.52 13.00 -11.24
C TYR A 239 12.00 14.17 -12.08
N SER A 240 12.06 15.40 -11.53
CA SER A 240 11.56 16.60 -12.21
C SER A 240 12.44 17.07 -13.38
N ASP A 241 13.67 16.57 -13.49
CA ASP A 241 14.58 16.88 -14.60
C ASP A 241 14.27 16.05 -15.87
N ASP A 242 14.32 16.70 -17.04
CA ASP A 242 13.97 16.13 -18.37
C ASP A 242 14.68 14.80 -18.70
N CYS A 243 15.85 14.54 -18.12
CA CYS A 243 16.65 13.33 -18.38
C CYS A 243 16.10 12.05 -17.72
N GLN A 244 15.16 12.16 -16.77
CA GLN A 244 14.57 11.02 -16.06
C GLN A 244 13.03 11.04 -16.08
N HIS A 245 12.43 11.74 -17.05
CA HIS A 245 10.99 11.85 -17.17
C HIS A 245 10.33 10.46 -17.29
N LEU A 246 9.69 10.03 -16.22
CA LEU A 246 9.02 8.74 -16.13
C LEU A 246 7.51 8.95 -16.07
N ARG A 247 6.86 8.75 -17.21
CA ARG A 247 5.41 8.76 -17.35
C ARG A 247 4.85 7.35 -17.22
N LEU A 248 3.77 7.20 -16.47
CA LEU A 248 2.96 5.99 -16.41
C LEU A 248 1.51 6.30 -16.75
N GLU A 249 0.86 5.43 -17.52
CA GLU A 249 -0.54 5.57 -17.89
C GLU A 249 -1.47 5.02 -16.79
N ALA A 250 -2.74 5.42 -16.80
CA ALA A 250 -3.72 4.92 -15.85
C ALA A 250 -3.85 3.39 -15.98
N GLY A 251 -3.72 2.68 -14.86
CA GLY A 251 -3.74 1.21 -14.83
C GLY A 251 -2.40 0.52 -15.06
N ASP A 252 -1.33 1.24 -15.40
CA ASP A 252 0.02 0.65 -15.47
C ASP A 252 0.47 0.17 -14.08
N GLU A 253 1.19 -0.95 -14.03
CA GLU A 253 1.85 -1.39 -12.80
C GLU A 253 2.93 -0.37 -12.43
N MET A 254 2.97 0.07 -11.17
CA MET A 254 3.97 1.03 -10.68
C MET A 254 4.90 0.41 -9.63
N GLY A 255 4.42 -0.59 -8.89
CA GLY A 255 5.18 -1.23 -7.84
C GLY A 255 4.45 -2.42 -7.23
N ARG A 256 5.03 -2.98 -6.17
CA ARG A 256 4.47 -4.15 -5.48
C ARG A 256 4.99 -4.29 -4.06
N PHE A 257 4.20 -4.99 -3.26
CA PHE A 257 4.62 -5.46 -1.94
C PHE A 257 5.06 -6.92 -2.01
N ASN A 258 6.26 -7.18 -1.52
CA ASN A 258 6.69 -8.52 -1.20
C ASN A 258 6.12 -8.88 0.17
N LEU A 259 4.93 -9.51 0.24
CA LEU A 259 4.25 -9.97 1.46
C LEU A 259 3.31 -8.99 2.20
N GLY A 260 2.60 -8.14 1.45
CA GLY A 260 1.44 -7.37 1.93
C GLY A 260 1.75 -5.89 2.16
N SER A 261 0.74 -5.02 2.12
CA SER A 261 0.54 -3.92 3.08
C SER A 261 -0.48 -2.89 2.60
N THR A 262 -0.32 -1.60 2.90
CA THR A 262 -1.36 -0.58 2.76
C THR A 262 -0.92 0.45 1.73
N VAL A 263 -1.85 0.84 0.84
CA VAL A 263 -1.67 1.96 -0.07
C VAL A 263 -2.47 3.16 0.42
N ILE A 264 -1.86 4.34 0.40
CA ILE A 264 -2.56 5.60 0.70
C ILE A 264 -2.48 6.50 -0.53
N LEU A 265 -3.63 6.99 -0.97
CA LEU A 265 -3.77 8.02 -2.00
C LEU A 265 -3.99 9.37 -1.35
N LEU A 266 -3.36 10.42 -1.88
CA LEU A 266 -3.58 11.82 -1.52
C LEU A 266 -3.83 12.64 -2.78
N PHE A 267 -4.83 13.51 -2.75
CA PHE A 267 -5.15 14.47 -3.80
C PHE A 267 -5.32 15.88 -3.24
N PRO A 268 -4.99 16.94 -3.99
CA PRO A 268 -5.18 18.32 -3.57
C PRO A 268 -6.68 18.69 -3.41
N PRO A 269 -7.00 19.82 -2.74
CA PRO A 269 -8.37 20.29 -2.60
C PRO A 269 -9.03 20.53 -3.95
N ASN A 270 -10.33 20.24 -4.05
CA ASN A 270 -11.16 20.46 -5.25
C ASN A 270 -10.68 19.74 -6.52
N ARG A 271 -9.94 18.62 -6.39
CA ARG A 271 -9.44 17.84 -7.53
C ARG A 271 -10.14 16.50 -7.75
N VAL A 272 -10.61 15.88 -6.68
CA VAL A 272 -11.25 14.55 -6.72
C VAL A 272 -12.50 14.56 -5.84
N GLN A 273 -13.53 13.84 -6.30
CA GLN A 273 -14.72 13.52 -5.53
C GLN A 273 -14.88 12.00 -5.47
N TRP A 274 -14.87 11.44 -4.27
CA TRP A 274 -15.05 10.00 -4.07
C TRP A 274 -16.48 9.56 -4.35
N GLU A 275 -16.63 8.31 -4.77
CA GLU A 275 -17.92 7.64 -4.90
C GLU A 275 -18.62 7.58 -3.53
N PRO A 276 -19.86 8.08 -3.38
CA PRO A 276 -20.55 8.15 -2.09
C PRO A 276 -20.77 6.79 -1.41
N VAL A 277 -20.76 5.72 -2.19
CA VAL A 277 -20.92 4.35 -1.67
C VAL A 277 -19.69 3.89 -0.90
N LEU A 278 -18.50 4.45 -1.14
CA LEU A 278 -17.25 3.99 -0.57
C LEU A 278 -17.11 4.36 0.90
N VAL A 279 -17.09 3.35 1.75
CA VAL A 279 -16.94 3.49 3.20
C VAL A 279 -15.92 2.51 3.77
N ALA A 280 -15.45 2.78 4.98
CA ALA A 280 -14.54 1.89 5.70
C ALA A 280 -15.08 0.45 5.80
N GLY A 281 -14.24 -0.53 5.48
CA GLY A 281 -14.55 -1.96 5.42
C GLY A 281 -15.03 -2.46 4.06
N GLN A 282 -15.34 -1.57 3.11
CA GLN A 282 -15.78 -1.98 1.78
C GLN A 282 -14.64 -2.60 0.98
N LYS A 283 -14.91 -3.73 0.34
CA LYS A 283 -13.99 -4.37 -0.60
C LYS A 283 -13.94 -3.57 -1.91
N VAL A 284 -12.72 -3.41 -2.42
CA VAL A 284 -12.42 -2.75 -3.69
C VAL A 284 -11.46 -3.61 -4.51
N GLN A 285 -11.50 -3.46 -5.82
CA GLN A 285 -10.67 -4.21 -6.75
C GLN A 285 -9.84 -3.25 -7.60
N LEU A 286 -8.65 -3.71 -8.01
CA LEU A 286 -7.82 -3.01 -8.99
C LEU A 286 -8.65 -2.60 -10.21
N GLY A 287 -8.51 -1.35 -10.64
CA GLY A 287 -9.21 -0.82 -11.82
C GLY A 287 -10.65 -0.37 -11.57
N GLN A 288 -11.25 -0.70 -10.41
CA GLN A 288 -12.55 -0.18 -10.03
C GLN A 288 -12.50 1.34 -9.85
N ARG A 289 -13.53 2.07 -10.27
CA ARG A 289 -13.63 3.51 -9.98
C ARG A 289 -13.77 3.78 -8.48
N LEU A 290 -12.87 4.58 -7.94
CA LEU A 290 -12.96 5.11 -6.58
C LEU A 290 -13.68 6.47 -6.53
N GLY A 291 -13.61 7.23 -7.61
CA GLY A 291 -14.16 8.57 -7.67
C GLY A 291 -13.98 9.19 -9.04
N LEU A 292 -14.32 10.47 -9.13
CA LEU A 292 -14.16 11.28 -10.32
C LEU A 292 -13.20 12.44 -10.05
N ARG A 293 -12.31 12.69 -11.01
CA ARG A 293 -11.58 13.96 -11.06
C ARG A 293 -12.53 15.10 -11.45
N LEU A 294 -12.37 16.25 -10.81
CA LEU A 294 -13.23 17.43 -10.96
C LEU A 294 -12.79 18.30 -12.13
#